data_AF-A0A6P7GW16-F1
#
_entry.id   AF-A0A6P7GW16-F1
#
_cell.length_a   1.000
_cell.length_b   1.000
_cell.length_c   1.000
_cell.angle_alpha   90.00
_cell.angle_beta   90.00
_cell.angle_gamma   90.00
#
_symmetry.space_group_name_H-M   'P 1'
#
loop_
_entity.id
_entity.type
_entity.pdbx_description
1 polymer ?
#
loop_
_entity_poly.entity_id
_entity_poly.type
_entity_poly.pdbx_seq_one_letter_code
_entity_poly.pdbx_strand_id
1 'polypeptide(L)'
;MIINKGKRDGTEKSDKPSLYILRGEKVNEIYLMEVPLAMSSLRSRSSFVIIDVEGEQVIIWNGIKSTDQKRLVAKRAVENLMKNKPSELNLDQFDEDLDIIELTEGSESEDFFSIIGTEDRNSYYSLQNNEESFDHTMRLFRMSSITGDFVASEVLCPHRSEHSSPYPFVQSELYSSSQPALFLIDNHHELWLWQGYWPEKDDDNDSDLSDQTGSGAVRWQAERKAAMQTAIDYWKQTNGDKPMVGHLVWAGLEPLQFKNMFPAWEDRPDVMELNKKEGKNEGEILSIEKELALLSRTTYPLTELLQRPLPEGVDPTNIEKYLSAEDFQELLAMTKEEFEKLPSWKKTALKKEKGLF
;
A
#
# COMPACT_ATOMS: atom_id res chain seq x y z
N MET A 1 -2.56 7.57 25.83
CA MET A 1 -1.76 6.33 25.80
C MET A 1 -0.53 6.58 24.92
N ILE A 2 0.62 5.99 25.23
CA ILE A 2 1.84 6.08 24.41
C ILE A 2 2.24 4.65 24.02
N ILE A 3 2.56 4.45 22.74
CA ILE A 3 3.01 3.18 22.18
C ILE A 3 4.44 3.40 21.67
N ASN A 4 5.41 2.89 22.41
CA ASN A 4 6.83 2.97 22.04
C ASN A 4 7.23 1.82 21.10
N LYS A 5 8.22 2.07 20.24
CA LYS A 5 8.78 1.07 19.33
C LYS A 5 9.82 0.23 20.07
N GLY A 6 9.64 -1.10 20.06
CA GLY A 6 10.61 -2.06 20.63
C GLY A 6 10.05 -2.92 21.76
N LYS A 7 10.93 -3.73 22.38
CA LYS A 7 10.61 -4.54 23.56
C LYS A 7 11.04 -3.82 24.83
N ARG A 8 10.32 -4.03 25.93
CA ARG A 8 10.65 -3.54 27.27
C ARG A 8 11.82 -4.34 27.87
N ASP A 9 12.88 -4.55 27.11
CA ASP A 9 14.06 -5.30 27.54
C ASP A 9 15.12 -4.32 28.05
N GLY A 10 14.88 -3.74 29.24
CA GLY A 10 15.88 -3.25 30.21
C GLY A 10 17.06 -2.35 29.77
N THR A 11 17.20 -1.95 28.51
CA THR A 11 18.30 -1.12 28.02
C THR A 11 17.98 0.36 28.20
N GLU A 12 19.01 1.10 28.59
CA GLU A 12 19.04 2.51 28.99
C GLU A 12 17.98 3.39 28.32
N LYS A 13 17.27 4.15 29.16
CA LYS A 13 16.39 5.22 28.71
C LYS A 13 17.25 6.18 27.89
N SER A 14 17.05 6.22 26.58
CA SER A 14 17.83 7.10 25.71
C SER A 14 17.27 8.51 25.85
N ASP A 15 18.09 9.47 26.30
CA ASP A 15 17.75 10.91 26.27
C ASP A 15 17.72 11.48 24.85
N LYS A 16 17.63 10.61 23.84
CA LYS A 16 17.57 11.04 22.44
C LYS A 16 16.16 11.54 22.14
N PRO A 17 16.04 12.54 21.26
CA PRO A 17 14.74 12.97 20.79
C PRO A 17 13.96 11.80 20.19
N SER A 18 12.65 11.80 20.43
CA SER A 18 11.73 10.76 19.95
C SER A 18 10.58 11.40 19.19
N LEU A 19 10.16 10.76 18.08
CA LEU A 19 9.10 11.26 17.20
C LEU A 19 7.85 10.38 17.34
N TYR A 20 6.71 11.02 17.52
CA TYR A 20 5.42 10.36 17.66
C TYR A 20 4.42 10.91 16.65
N ILE A 21 3.66 10.02 15.99
CA ILE A 21 2.45 10.42 15.27
C ILE A 21 1.24 10.36 16.22
N LEU A 22 0.41 11.40 16.18
CA LEU A 22 -0.84 11.41 16.92
C LEU A 22 -1.94 10.63 16.18
N ARG A 23 -2.53 9.66 16.88
CA ARG A 23 -3.64 8.83 16.38
C ARG A 23 -4.89 9.07 17.21
N GLY A 24 -6.06 8.86 16.60
CA GLY A 24 -7.37 9.19 17.17
C GLY A 24 -7.80 10.64 16.93
N GLU A 25 -9.12 10.88 17.01
CA GLU A 25 -9.74 12.18 16.71
C GLU A 25 -10.49 12.80 17.89
N LYS A 26 -10.66 12.04 18.98
CA LYS A 26 -11.29 12.51 20.23
C LYS A 26 -10.27 12.52 21.35
N VAL A 27 -10.28 13.58 22.15
CA VAL A 27 -9.29 13.82 23.23
C VAL A 27 -9.15 12.64 24.20
N ASN A 28 -10.22 11.88 24.43
CA ASN A 28 -10.22 10.70 25.31
C ASN A 28 -9.77 9.39 24.63
N GLU A 29 -9.66 9.37 23.31
CA GLU A 29 -9.30 8.19 22.50
C GLU A 29 -7.92 8.33 21.84
N ILE A 30 -7.27 9.50 21.99
CA ILE A 30 -5.97 9.73 21.37
C ILE A 30 -4.85 8.91 22.01
N TYR A 31 -3.89 8.58 21.16
CA TYR A 31 -2.64 7.98 21.58
C TYR A 31 -1.50 8.44 20.68
N LEU A 32 -0.29 8.43 21.26
CA LEU A 32 0.95 8.71 20.55
C LEU A 32 1.58 7.38 20.17
N MET A 33 1.89 7.23 18.88
CA MET A 33 2.58 6.06 18.36
C MET A 33 3.97 6.48 17.91
N GLU A 34 4.99 5.88 18.49
CA GLU A 34 6.38 6.18 18.14
C GLU A 34 6.67 5.75 16.70
N VAL A 35 7.35 6.62 15.97
CA VAL A 35 7.82 6.40 14.61
C VAL A 35 9.30 6.77 14.53
N PRO A 36 10.06 6.28 13.54
CA PRO A 36 11.46 6.66 13.40
C PRO A 36 11.62 8.19 13.36
N LEU A 37 12.55 8.74 14.14
CA LEU A 37 12.93 10.16 14.09
C LEU A 37 13.62 10.44 12.75
N ALA A 38 12.82 10.75 11.73
CA ALA A 38 13.27 10.98 10.36
C ALA A 38 12.23 11.81 9.58
N MET A 39 12.71 12.62 8.63
CA MET A 39 11.83 13.40 7.74
C MET A 39 10.86 12.51 6.95
N SER A 40 11.27 11.29 6.61
CA SER A 40 10.43 10.31 5.89
C SER A 40 9.24 9.78 6.70
N SER A 41 9.21 9.99 8.01
CA SER A 41 8.09 9.62 8.89
C SER A 41 6.96 10.64 8.89
N LEU A 42 7.22 11.88 8.48
CA LEU A 42 6.23 12.96 8.52
C LEU A 42 5.12 12.75 7.49
N ARG A 43 3.94 13.29 7.80
CA ARG A 43 2.72 13.11 6.99
C ARG A 43 1.86 14.37 7.01
N SER A 44 1.55 14.92 5.84
CA SER A 44 0.91 16.24 5.73
C SER A 44 -0.50 16.36 6.29
N ARG A 45 -1.22 15.25 6.54
CA ARG A 45 -2.63 15.28 6.99
C ARG A 45 -2.79 15.09 8.52
N SER A 46 -1.70 14.99 9.28
CA SER A 46 -1.76 14.79 10.74
C SER A 46 -0.72 15.67 11.45
N SER A 47 -0.76 15.61 12.78
CA SER A 47 0.24 16.24 13.65
C SER A 47 1.18 15.19 14.23
N PHE A 48 2.43 15.60 14.41
CA PHE A 48 3.50 14.84 15.02
C PHE A 48 4.02 15.59 16.25
N VAL A 49 4.55 14.84 17.21
CA VAL A 49 5.14 15.38 18.43
C VAL A 49 6.56 14.88 18.53
N ILE A 50 7.53 15.78 18.58
CA ILE A 50 8.90 15.47 18.96
C ILE A 50 9.05 15.80 20.43
N ILE A 51 9.59 14.86 21.20
CA ILE A 51 9.94 15.07 22.61
C ILE A 51 11.46 15.07 22.67
N ASP A 52 12.04 16.22 22.95
CA ASP A 52 13.47 16.46 23.06
C ASP A 52 13.80 16.85 24.49
N VAL A 53 14.16 15.83 25.28
CA VAL A 53 14.49 15.96 26.69
C VAL A 53 15.81 16.72 26.88
N GLU A 54 16.78 16.53 25.98
CA GLU A 54 18.08 17.20 26.04
C GLU A 54 17.97 18.69 25.73
N GLY A 55 17.12 19.04 24.74
CA GLY A 55 16.78 20.42 24.41
C GLY A 55 15.70 21.05 25.30
N GLU A 56 15.21 20.34 26.31
CA GLU A 56 14.12 20.77 27.22
C GLU A 56 12.87 21.29 26.49
N GLN A 57 12.53 20.68 25.33
CA GLN A 57 11.47 21.15 24.45
C GLN A 57 10.58 20.04 23.90
N VAL A 58 9.35 20.41 23.56
CA VAL A 58 8.38 19.58 22.86
C VAL A 58 7.91 20.31 21.61
N ILE A 59 8.16 19.71 20.44
CA ILE A 59 7.77 20.31 19.16
C ILE A 59 6.51 19.61 18.64
N ILE A 60 5.44 20.39 18.45
CA ILE A 60 4.25 19.96 17.72
C ILE A 60 4.41 20.36 16.26
N TRP A 61 4.71 19.40 15.40
CA TRP A 61 4.76 19.62 13.95
C TRP A 61 3.39 19.32 13.35
N ASN A 62 2.77 20.30 12.70
CA ASN A 62 1.47 20.15 12.06
C ASN A 62 1.63 20.07 10.54
N GLY A 63 1.20 18.96 9.95
CA GLY A 63 1.10 18.84 8.50
C GLY A 63 0.21 19.92 7.90
N ILE A 64 0.50 20.36 6.68
CA ILE A 64 -0.18 21.50 6.04
C ILE A 64 -1.67 21.22 5.77
N LYS A 65 -2.05 19.94 5.67
CA LYS A 65 -3.43 19.45 5.51
C LYS A 65 -4.00 18.86 6.80
N SER A 66 -3.35 19.03 7.95
CA SER A 66 -3.93 18.66 9.24
C SER A 66 -5.13 19.54 9.57
N THR A 67 -6.26 18.91 9.90
CA THR A 67 -7.51 19.60 10.25
C THR A 67 -7.41 20.33 11.59
N ASP A 68 -8.27 21.32 11.82
CA ASP A 68 -8.32 22.05 13.10
C ASP A 68 -8.54 21.11 14.29
N GLN A 69 -9.37 20.08 14.10
CA GLN A 69 -9.59 19.05 15.11
C GLN A 69 -8.30 18.29 15.42
N LYS A 70 -7.52 17.91 14.39
CA LYS A 70 -6.23 17.22 14.58
C LYS A 70 -5.23 18.08 15.35
N ARG A 71 -5.10 19.35 14.97
CA ARG A 71 -4.22 20.31 15.66
C ARG A 71 -4.65 20.50 17.12
N LEU A 72 -5.97 20.60 17.36
CA LEU A 72 -6.53 20.70 18.71
C LEU A 72 -6.19 19.46 19.54
N VAL A 73 -6.46 18.25 19.05
CA VAL A 73 -6.18 17.04 19.83
C VAL A 73 -4.68 16.82 20.06
N ALA A 74 -3.81 17.26 19.13
CA ALA A 74 -2.36 17.24 19.32
C ALA A 74 -1.93 18.13 20.48
N LYS A 75 -2.43 19.37 20.50
CA LYS A 75 -2.17 20.31 21.59
C LYS A 75 -2.65 19.76 22.94
N ARG A 76 -3.86 19.20 22.99
CA ARG A 76 -4.39 18.55 24.20
C ARG A 76 -3.56 17.35 24.63
N ALA A 77 -3.00 16.60 23.69
CA ALA A 77 -2.10 15.48 24.00
C ALA A 77 -0.85 15.99 24.72
N VAL A 78 -0.21 17.03 24.19
CA VAL A 78 1.01 17.62 24.78
C VAL A 78 0.72 18.28 26.13
N GLU A 79 -0.38 19.03 26.26
CA GLU A 79 -0.82 19.58 27.57
C GLU A 79 -0.99 18.46 28.62
N ASN A 80 -1.52 17.31 28.21
CA ASN A 80 -1.71 16.16 29.09
C ASN A 80 -0.36 15.49 29.44
N LEU A 81 0.57 15.39 28.49
CA LEU A 81 1.93 14.91 28.75
C LEU A 81 2.66 15.79 29.76
N MET A 82 2.61 17.12 29.60
CA MET A 82 3.26 18.05 30.51
C MET A 82 2.63 18.03 31.89
N LYS A 83 1.30 17.86 31.98
CA LYS A 83 0.62 17.72 33.26
C LYS A 83 0.98 16.43 34.01
N ASN A 84 1.14 15.32 33.30
CA ASN A 84 1.32 13.99 33.92
C ASN A 84 2.78 13.54 34.01
N LYS A 85 3.68 14.15 33.22
CA LYS A 85 5.12 13.90 33.17
C LYS A 85 5.49 12.41 33.28
N PRO A 86 5.08 11.59 32.30
CA PRO A 86 5.30 10.15 32.35
C PRO A 86 6.79 9.80 32.40
N SER A 87 7.15 8.94 33.34
CA SER A 87 8.53 8.48 33.57
C SER A 87 9.13 7.66 32.41
N GLU A 88 8.27 7.13 31.55
CA GLU A 88 8.64 6.41 30.33
C GLU A 88 9.27 7.33 29.28
N LEU A 89 9.01 8.64 29.37
CA LEU A 89 9.54 9.67 28.48
C LEU A 89 10.60 10.56 29.15
N ASN A 90 11.08 10.18 30.34
CA ASN A 90 11.98 10.99 31.17
C ASN A 90 11.46 12.40 31.49
N LEU A 91 10.14 12.60 31.47
CA LEU A 91 9.55 13.90 31.76
C LEU A 91 9.41 14.15 33.26
N ASP A 92 9.44 13.10 34.08
CA ASP A 92 9.32 13.16 35.54
C ASP A 92 10.52 13.82 36.24
N GLN A 93 11.64 13.99 35.52
CA GLN A 93 12.82 14.67 36.03
C GLN A 93 12.70 16.21 36.03
N PHE A 94 11.70 16.77 35.34
CA PHE A 94 11.50 18.21 35.24
C PHE A 94 10.39 18.68 36.17
N ASP A 95 10.68 19.68 37.00
CA ASP A 95 9.67 20.34 37.85
C ASP A 95 8.78 21.28 37.03
N GLU A 96 9.37 22.02 36.08
CA GLU A 96 8.67 22.92 35.15
C GLU A 96 8.30 22.22 33.84
N ASP A 97 7.32 22.77 33.11
CA ASP A 97 6.93 22.23 31.81
C ASP A 97 8.01 22.58 30.77
N LEU A 98 8.27 21.65 29.85
CA LEU A 98 9.20 21.87 28.74
C LEU A 98 8.66 22.95 27.79
N ASP A 99 9.55 23.59 27.04
CA ASP A 99 9.16 24.60 26.06
C ASP A 99 8.34 23.95 24.92
N ILE A 100 7.10 24.42 24.73
CA ILE A 100 6.21 23.90 23.68
C ILE A 100 6.32 24.76 22.43
N ILE A 101 6.83 24.18 21.35
CA ILE A 101 7.01 24.85 20.05
C ILE A 101 6.02 24.28 19.05
N GLU A 102 5.17 25.13 18.48
CA GLU A 102 4.23 24.73 17.42
C GLU A 102 4.79 25.15 16.04
N LEU A 103 4.98 24.16 15.16
CA LEU A 103 5.43 24.35 13.79
C LEU A 103 4.33 23.92 12.81
N THR A 104 4.37 24.50 11.61
CA THR A 104 3.55 24.05 10.47
C THR A 104 4.49 23.62 9.36
N GLU A 105 4.14 22.53 8.67
CA GLU A 105 4.81 22.05 7.46
C GLU A 105 5.07 23.20 6.48
N GLY A 106 6.33 23.39 6.11
CA GLY A 106 6.79 24.48 5.24
C GLY A 106 7.38 25.67 6.00
N SER A 107 7.27 25.70 7.33
CA SER A 107 7.77 26.80 8.20
C SER A 107 8.62 26.29 9.37
N GLU A 108 9.30 25.15 9.19
CA GLU A 108 10.20 24.55 10.17
C GLU A 108 11.47 25.38 10.38
N SER A 109 11.98 25.37 11.61
CA SER A 109 13.19 26.09 12.03
C SER A 109 14.48 25.29 11.74
N GLU A 110 15.63 25.97 11.77
CA GLU A 110 16.95 25.30 11.73
C GLU A 110 17.12 24.30 12.89
N ASP A 111 16.59 24.63 14.07
CA ASP A 111 16.60 23.75 15.23
C ASP A 111 15.86 22.44 14.97
N PHE A 112 14.65 22.51 14.38
CA PHE A 112 13.90 21.33 13.97
C PHE A 112 14.71 20.44 13.01
N PHE A 113 15.38 21.05 12.02
CA PHE A 113 16.18 20.30 11.06
C PHE A 113 17.41 19.66 11.69
N SER A 114 17.99 20.28 12.72
CA SER A 114 19.09 19.72 13.49
C SER A 114 18.67 18.46 14.26
N ILE A 115 17.45 18.44 14.78
CA ILE A 115 16.88 17.31 15.54
C ILE A 115 16.49 16.16 14.62
N ILE A 116 15.78 16.46 13.52
CA ILE A 116 15.30 15.42 12.59
C ILE A 116 16.39 14.91 11.63
N GLY A 117 17.49 15.67 11.49
CA GLY A 117 18.73 15.26 10.83
C GLY A 117 18.85 15.60 9.34
N THR A 118 17.83 16.18 8.69
CA THR A 118 17.89 16.57 7.27
C THR A 118 16.86 17.63 6.91
N GLU A 119 17.19 18.49 5.95
CA GLU A 119 16.27 19.48 5.34
C GLU A 119 15.55 18.95 4.09
N ASP A 120 15.80 17.69 3.69
CA ASP A 120 15.21 17.12 2.48
C ASP A 120 13.70 16.87 2.63
N ARG A 121 12.91 17.78 2.06
CA ARG A 121 11.44 17.68 2.01
C ARG A 121 10.92 16.66 1.01
N ASN A 122 11.78 16.05 0.18
CA ASN A 122 11.38 14.98 -0.74
C ASN A 122 11.40 13.59 -0.07
N SER A 123 11.85 13.52 1.19
CA SER A 123 11.89 12.29 1.97
C SER A 123 10.50 11.73 2.30
N TYR A 124 9.44 12.55 2.21
CA TYR A 124 8.04 12.14 2.34
C TYR A 124 7.18 12.82 1.27
N TYR A 125 5.95 12.33 1.08
CA TYR A 125 5.04 12.92 0.10
C TYR A 125 4.30 14.11 0.69
N SER A 126 4.87 15.30 0.53
CA SER A 126 4.26 16.55 0.99
C SER A 126 3.05 16.97 0.13
N LEU A 127 1.98 17.39 0.79
CA LEU A 127 0.76 17.92 0.16
C LEU A 127 0.72 19.45 0.09
N GLN A 128 1.85 20.14 0.35
CA GLN A 128 1.92 21.60 0.39
C GLN A 128 1.47 22.26 -0.92
N ASN A 129 1.79 21.64 -2.06
CA ASN A 129 1.45 22.16 -3.38
C ASN A 129 0.13 21.62 -3.93
N ASN A 130 -0.60 20.79 -3.17
CA ASN A 130 -1.88 20.25 -3.61
C ASN A 130 -3.03 21.17 -3.11
N GLU A 131 -3.85 21.66 -4.02
CA GLU A 131 -4.97 22.57 -3.72
C GLU A 131 -6.25 21.85 -3.25
N GLU A 132 -6.32 20.54 -3.40
CA GLU A 132 -7.49 19.74 -3.03
C GLU A 132 -7.72 19.70 -1.51
N SER A 133 -8.96 19.42 -1.12
CA SER A 133 -9.32 19.19 0.28
C SER A 133 -8.92 17.77 0.68
N PHE A 134 -8.32 17.61 1.86
CA PHE A 134 -7.94 16.30 2.41
C PHE A 134 -8.70 15.96 3.70
N ASP A 135 -9.85 16.61 3.91
CA ASP A 135 -10.75 16.38 5.04
C ASP A 135 -11.72 15.21 4.75
N HIS A 136 -11.16 14.01 4.66
CA HIS A 136 -11.88 12.77 4.38
C HIS A 136 -11.21 11.58 5.07
N THR A 137 -11.97 10.52 5.32
CA THR A 137 -11.43 9.26 5.85
C THR A 137 -11.20 8.29 4.71
N MET A 138 -9.98 7.78 4.58
CA MET A 138 -9.64 6.72 3.64
C MET A 138 -10.41 5.44 3.95
N ARG A 139 -10.86 4.71 2.92
CA ARG A 139 -11.52 3.40 3.07
C ARG A 139 -10.63 2.31 2.50
N LEU A 140 -10.71 1.11 3.09
CA LEU A 140 -9.92 -0.06 2.70
C LEU A 140 -10.85 -1.25 2.50
N PHE A 141 -10.67 -1.98 1.42
CA PHE A 141 -11.45 -3.17 1.11
C PHE A 141 -10.50 -4.33 0.82
N ARG A 142 -10.68 -5.45 1.52
CA ARG A 142 -10.03 -6.71 1.19
C ARG A 142 -10.85 -7.43 0.12
N MET A 143 -10.23 -7.81 -0.98
CA MET A 143 -10.89 -8.45 -2.12
C MET A 143 -10.43 -9.90 -2.24
N SER A 144 -11.38 -10.84 -2.32
CA SER A 144 -11.05 -12.26 -2.35
C SER A 144 -12.19 -13.10 -2.94
N SER A 145 -11.85 -14.23 -3.58
CA SER A 145 -12.77 -15.27 -4.03
C SER A 145 -12.75 -16.54 -3.16
N ILE A 146 -12.08 -16.53 -2.00
CA ILE A 146 -11.93 -17.72 -1.13
C ILE A 146 -13.29 -18.31 -0.71
N THR A 147 -14.33 -17.47 -0.60
CA THR A 147 -15.68 -17.91 -0.24
C THR A 147 -16.50 -18.46 -1.42
N GLY A 148 -15.90 -18.64 -2.60
CA GLY A 148 -16.53 -19.10 -3.83
C GLY A 148 -16.91 -17.94 -4.77
N ASP A 149 -17.57 -16.92 -4.21
CA ASP A 149 -17.84 -15.66 -4.91
C ASP A 149 -16.70 -14.66 -4.68
N PHE A 150 -16.41 -13.83 -5.69
CA PHE A 150 -15.50 -12.69 -5.54
C PHE A 150 -16.19 -11.57 -4.76
N VAL A 151 -15.66 -11.24 -3.59
CA VAL A 151 -16.23 -10.27 -2.66
C VAL A 151 -15.19 -9.23 -2.26
N ALA A 152 -15.59 -7.96 -2.26
CA ALA A 152 -14.86 -6.86 -1.63
C ALA A 152 -15.46 -6.58 -0.24
N SER A 153 -14.71 -6.92 0.81
CA SER A 153 -15.10 -6.73 2.22
C SER A 153 -14.42 -5.50 2.80
N GLU A 154 -15.19 -4.55 3.32
CA GLU A 154 -14.64 -3.33 3.92
C GLU A 154 -13.94 -3.64 5.25
N VAL A 155 -12.70 -3.16 5.37
CA VAL A 155 -11.96 -3.08 6.63
C VAL A 155 -12.33 -1.74 7.26
N LEU A 156 -13.03 -1.80 8.39
CA LEU A 156 -13.57 -0.61 9.03
C LEU A 156 -12.49 0.19 9.76
N CYS A 157 -12.58 1.52 9.71
CA CYS A 157 -11.73 2.39 10.52
C CYS A 157 -11.88 2.04 12.01
N PRO A 158 -10.79 1.80 12.75
CA PRO A 158 -10.87 1.48 14.17
C PRO A 158 -11.31 2.68 15.02
N HIS A 159 -11.09 3.90 14.55
CA HIS A 159 -11.48 5.12 15.27
C HIS A 159 -12.94 5.46 14.97
N ARG A 160 -13.77 5.53 16.02
CA ARG A 160 -15.19 5.85 15.91
C ARG A 160 -15.41 7.34 16.15
N SER A 161 -15.13 8.14 15.13
CA SER A 161 -15.27 9.58 15.18
C SER A 161 -16.19 10.11 14.08
N GLU A 162 -16.82 11.24 14.35
CA GLU A 162 -17.53 12.08 13.38
C GLU A 162 -16.57 13.01 12.60
N HIS A 163 -15.33 13.12 13.06
CA HIS A 163 -14.25 13.81 12.35
C HIS A 163 -13.48 12.86 11.42
N SER A 164 -12.84 13.43 10.39
CA SER A 164 -12.03 12.67 9.45
C SER A 164 -10.83 12.00 10.14
N SER A 165 -10.54 10.77 9.74
CA SER A 165 -9.33 10.04 10.15
C SER A 165 -8.39 9.95 8.95
N PRO A 166 -7.30 10.74 8.90
CA PRO A 166 -6.45 10.86 7.72
C PRO A 166 -5.66 9.58 7.41
N TYR A 167 -5.24 8.86 8.46
CA TYR A 167 -4.44 7.65 8.38
C TYR A 167 -5.09 6.57 9.26
N PRO A 168 -6.20 5.95 8.84
CA PRO A 168 -6.95 5.03 9.71
C PRO A 168 -6.28 3.65 9.81
N PHE A 169 -5.74 3.14 8.70
CA PHE A 169 -5.16 1.80 8.60
C PHE A 169 -3.65 1.81 8.81
N VAL A 170 -3.09 0.66 9.15
CA VAL A 170 -1.64 0.44 9.33
C VAL A 170 -1.14 -0.56 8.30
N GLN A 171 0.17 -0.53 7.98
CA GLN A 171 0.76 -1.40 6.96
C GLN A 171 0.49 -2.90 7.22
N SER A 172 0.43 -3.32 8.48
CA SER A 172 0.19 -4.72 8.85
C SER A 172 -1.18 -5.25 8.40
N GLU A 173 -2.17 -4.38 8.14
CA GLU A 173 -3.46 -4.80 7.55
C GLU A 173 -3.27 -5.44 6.17
N LEU A 174 -2.32 -4.92 5.38
CA LEU A 174 -2.01 -5.44 4.05
C LEU A 174 -1.14 -6.70 4.15
N TYR A 175 -0.06 -6.62 4.93
CA TYR A 175 1.00 -7.64 4.94
C TYR A 175 0.73 -8.85 5.83
N SER A 176 -0.15 -8.74 6.83
CA SER A 176 -0.49 -9.88 7.72
C SER A 176 -1.62 -10.76 7.15
N SER A 177 -2.21 -10.35 6.03
CA SER A 177 -3.20 -11.15 5.32
C SER A 177 -2.56 -12.32 4.59
N SER A 178 -3.31 -13.41 4.39
CA SER A 178 -2.88 -14.53 3.55
C SER A 178 -2.58 -14.06 2.13
N GLN A 179 -1.36 -14.32 1.68
CA GLN A 179 -0.82 -13.84 0.41
C GLN A 179 -0.93 -14.92 -0.70
N PRO A 180 -1.12 -14.53 -1.97
CA PRO A 180 -1.22 -13.15 -2.45
C PRO A 180 -2.59 -12.52 -2.12
N ALA A 181 -2.58 -11.31 -1.57
CA ALA A 181 -3.80 -10.58 -1.21
C ALA A 181 -4.10 -9.42 -2.17
N LEU A 182 -5.37 -9.04 -2.28
CA LEU A 182 -5.82 -7.86 -3.04
C LEU A 182 -6.51 -6.88 -2.11
N PHE A 183 -6.09 -5.62 -2.16
CA PHE A 183 -6.68 -4.55 -1.37
C PHE A 183 -6.99 -3.34 -2.24
N LEU A 184 -8.24 -2.88 -2.21
CA LEU A 184 -8.64 -1.61 -2.79
C LEU A 184 -8.66 -0.54 -1.71
N ILE A 185 -7.95 0.55 -1.94
CA ILE A 185 -7.93 1.74 -1.10
C ILE A 185 -8.67 2.85 -1.84
N ASP A 186 -9.68 3.40 -1.19
CA ASP A 186 -10.35 4.63 -1.63
C ASP A 186 -9.81 5.80 -0.82
N ASN A 187 -9.00 6.63 -1.48
CA ASN A 187 -8.42 7.86 -0.91
C ASN A 187 -9.18 9.11 -1.39
N HIS A 188 -10.48 8.97 -1.72
CA HIS A 188 -11.42 9.99 -2.20
C HIS A 188 -11.10 10.59 -3.58
N HIS A 189 -9.88 11.10 -3.78
CA HIS A 189 -9.45 11.69 -5.07
C HIS A 189 -8.92 10.66 -6.05
N GLU A 190 -8.57 9.48 -5.54
CA GLU A 190 -7.92 8.41 -6.29
C GLU A 190 -8.20 7.06 -5.63
N LEU A 191 -8.09 5.99 -6.42
CA LEU A 191 -8.13 4.61 -5.96
C LEU A 191 -6.76 3.97 -6.10
N TRP A 192 -6.37 3.17 -5.12
CA TRP A 192 -5.17 2.33 -5.20
C TRP A 192 -5.54 0.87 -5.04
N LEU A 193 -5.20 0.04 -6.03
CA LEU A 193 -5.28 -1.41 -5.97
C LEU A 193 -3.90 -1.96 -5.63
N TRP A 194 -3.73 -2.35 -4.37
CA TRP A 194 -2.52 -3.00 -3.88
C TRP A 194 -2.59 -4.50 -4.11
N GLN A 195 -1.51 -5.06 -4.66
CA GLN A 195 -1.39 -6.47 -4.96
C GLN A 195 -0.26 -7.08 -4.16
N GLY A 196 -0.60 -8.16 -3.46
CA GLY A 196 0.31 -8.96 -2.68
C GLY A 196 1.37 -9.67 -3.50
N TYR A 197 2.16 -10.47 -2.81
CA TYR A 197 3.26 -11.24 -3.36
C TYR A 197 2.96 -12.74 -3.26
N TRP A 198 3.64 -13.55 -4.06
CA TRP A 198 3.64 -14.99 -3.87
C TRP A 198 4.73 -15.36 -2.86
N PRO A 199 4.38 -15.92 -1.68
CA PRO A 199 5.40 -16.42 -0.76
C PRO A 199 6.24 -17.52 -1.40
N GLU A 200 7.53 -17.58 -1.09
CA GLU A 200 8.35 -18.76 -1.40
C GLU A 200 7.81 -19.96 -0.60
N LYS A 201 7.93 -21.17 -1.17
CA LYS A 201 7.51 -22.38 -0.46
C LYS A 201 8.46 -22.62 0.70
N ASP A 202 7.93 -22.63 1.92
CA ASP A 202 8.61 -23.27 3.03
C ASP A 202 8.47 -24.78 2.87
N ASP A 203 9.57 -25.48 2.54
CA ASP A 203 9.61 -26.94 2.38
C ASP A 203 9.16 -27.72 3.65
N ASP A 204 9.01 -27.04 4.79
CA ASP A 204 8.69 -27.62 6.09
C ASP A 204 7.23 -27.43 6.57
N ASN A 205 6.40 -26.62 5.88
CA ASN A 205 5.01 -26.36 6.26
C ASN A 205 4.01 -26.86 5.20
N ASP A 206 3.63 -28.13 5.32
CA ASP A 206 2.62 -28.82 4.50
C ASP A 206 1.18 -28.25 4.66
N SER A 207 1.01 -27.16 5.42
CA SER A 207 -0.28 -26.53 5.73
C SER A 207 -0.59 -25.25 4.95
N ASP A 208 0.36 -24.67 4.22
CA ASP A 208 0.08 -23.48 3.43
C ASP A 208 -0.43 -23.85 2.05
N LEU A 209 -1.70 -23.52 1.83
CA LEU A 209 -2.47 -23.59 0.58
C LEU A 209 -1.90 -22.69 -0.53
N SER A 210 -0.57 -22.51 -0.60
CA SER A 210 0.11 -21.89 -1.72
C SER A 210 0.03 -22.86 -2.90
N ASP A 211 -1.12 -22.82 -3.58
CA ASP A 211 -1.38 -23.47 -4.86
C ASP A 211 -0.47 -22.86 -5.94
N GLN A 212 0.87 -22.94 -5.82
CA GLN A 212 1.84 -22.66 -6.88
C GLN A 212 1.73 -23.69 -8.03
N THR A 213 0.56 -24.30 -8.19
CA THR A 213 0.14 -25.10 -9.31
C THR A 213 -0.39 -24.16 -10.41
N GLY A 214 -0.45 -24.62 -11.66
CA GLY A 214 -0.99 -23.81 -12.76
C GLY A 214 -2.41 -23.30 -12.51
N SER A 215 -3.22 -24.00 -11.71
CA SER A 215 -4.56 -23.57 -11.32
C SER A 215 -4.58 -22.37 -10.36
N GLY A 216 -3.62 -22.25 -9.44
CA GLY A 216 -3.56 -21.10 -8.54
C GLY A 216 -3.18 -19.81 -9.26
N ALA A 217 -2.26 -19.89 -10.24
CA ALA A 217 -1.94 -18.76 -11.12
C ALA A 217 -3.14 -18.30 -11.96
N VAL A 218 -3.93 -19.25 -12.49
CA VAL A 218 -5.17 -18.93 -13.23
C VAL A 218 -6.20 -18.27 -12.32
N ARG A 219 -6.40 -18.80 -11.11
CA ARG A 219 -7.31 -18.20 -10.11
C ARG A 219 -6.87 -16.78 -9.76
N TRP A 220 -5.57 -16.58 -9.48
CA TRP A 220 -5.01 -15.27 -9.16
C TRP A 220 -5.26 -14.24 -10.28
N GLN A 221 -5.03 -14.62 -11.54
CA GLN A 221 -5.31 -13.72 -12.67
C GLN A 221 -6.80 -13.40 -12.81
N ALA A 222 -7.69 -14.36 -12.52
CA ALA A 222 -9.12 -14.11 -12.50
C ALA A 222 -9.53 -13.14 -11.36
N GLU A 223 -8.98 -13.32 -10.16
CA GLU A 223 -9.21 -12.42 -9.03
C GLU A 223 -8.70 -11.00 -9.32
N ARG A 224 -7.51 -10.88 -9.92
CA ARG A 224 -6.95 -9.58 -10.34
C ARG A 224 -7.88 -8.84 -11.31
N LYS A 225 -8.39 -9.54 -12.33
CA LYS A 225 -9.35 -8.95 -13.29
C LYS A 225 -10.63 -8.51 -12.59
N ALA A 226 -11.18 -9.36 -11.73
CA ALA A 226 -12.38 -9.05 -10.96
C ALA A 226 -12.15 -7.84 -10.04
N ALA A 227 -10.99 -7.74 -9.39
CA ALA A 227 -10.62 -6.61 -8.55
C ALA A 227 -10.52 -5.29 -9.33
N MET A 228 -9.84 -5.30 -10.48
CA MET A 228 -9.73 -4.12 -11.32
C MET A 228 -11.09 -3.66 -11.87
N GLN A 229 -11.91 -4.61 -12.34
CA GLN A 229 -13.27 -4.31 -12.80
C GLN A 229 -14.13 -3.74 -11.67
N THR A 230 -14.05 -4.34 -10.48
CA THR A 230 -14.77 -3.85 -9.29
C THR A 230 -14.32 -2.44 -8.89
N ALA A 231 -13.03 -2.12 -9.00
CA ALA A 231 -12.53 -0.77 -8.71
C ALA A 231 -13.08 0.28 -9.71
N ILE A 232 -13.16 -0.06 -10.99
CA ILE A 232 -13.75 0.79 -12.04
C ILE A 232 -15.24 1.00 -11.77
N ASP A 233 -15.98 -0.06 -11.50
CA ASP A 233 -17.42 0.00 -11.25
C ASP A 233 -17.71 0.77 -9.94
N TYR A 234 -16.89 0.57 -8.91
CA TYR A 234 -16.94 1.33 -7.66
C TYR A 234 -16.76 2.83 -7.92
N TRP A 235 -15.70 3.22 -8.61
CA TRP A 235 -15.44 4.62 -8.96
C TRP A 235 -16.60 5.25 -9.72
N LYS A 236 -17.13 4.54 -10.72
CA LYS A 236 -18.27 5.02 -11.52
C LYS A 236 -19.51 5.23 -10.65
N GLN A 237 -19.76 4.32 -9.70
CA GLN A 237 -20.89 4.41 -8.78
C GLN A 237 -20.74 5.58 -7.79
N THR A 238 -19.53 5.86 -7.30
CA THR A 238 -19.26 6.92 -6.30
C THR A 238 -19.06 8.30 -6.91
N ASN A 239 -18.43 8.37 -8.09
CA ASN A 239 -17.95 9.60 -8.71
C ASN A 239 -18.66 9.94 -10.03
N GLY A 240 -19.55 9.07 -10.52
CA GLY A 240 -20.28 9.25 -11.78
C GLY A 240 -19.37 9.10 -13.00
N ASP A 241 -19.53 9.97 -14.00
CA ASP A 241 -18.76 9.93 -15.25
C ASP A 241 -17.40 10.65 -15.15
N LYS A 242 -16.94 11.00 -13.93
CA LYS A 242 -15.61 11.58 -13.76
C LYS A 242 -14.54 10.57 -14.20
N PRO A 243 -13.52 10.99 -14.96
CA PRO A 243 -12.40 10.12 -15.31
C PRO A 243 -11.79 9.47 -14.06
N MET A 244 -11.52 8.17 -14.15
CA MET A 244 -10.96 7.42 -13.04
C MET A 244 -9.49 7.78 -12.81
N VAL A 245 -9.14 8.04 -11.56
CA VAL A 245 -7.74 8.15 -11.11
C VAL A 245 -7.44 6.87 -10.32
N GLY A 246 -7.07 5.82 -11.06
CA GLY A 246 -6.91 4.47 -10.52
C GLY A 246 -5.51 3.93 -10.71
N HIS A 247 -4.84 3.66 -9.59
CA HIS A 247 -3.45 3.23 -9.53
C HIS A 247 -3.34 1.77 -9.08
N LEU A 248 -2.43 1.01 -9.67
CA LEU A 248 -2.12 -0.35 -9.30
C LEU A 248 -0.64 -0.45 -8.92
N VAL A 249 -0.38 -1.07 -7.78
CA VAL A 249 0.95 -1.20 -7.18
C VAL A 249 1.20 -2.61 -6.67
N TRP A 250 2.48 -2.95 -6.53
CA TRP A 250 2.94 -4.25 -6.06
C TRP A 250 3.55 -4.15 -4.67
N ALA A 251 3.26 -5.14 -3.82
CA ALA A 251 3.85 -5.27 -2.51
C ALA A 251 5.38 -5.19 -2.56
N GLY A 252 6.00 -4.49 -1.62
CA GLY A 252 7.44 -4.28 -1.53
C GLY A 252 8.02 -3.31 -2.56
N LEU A 253 7.22 -2.86 -3.53
CA LEU A 253 7.62 -1.96 -4.61
C LEU A 253 6.76 -0.70 -4.67
N GLU A 254 6.04 -0.41 -3.58
CA GLU A 254 5.09 0.70 -3.54
C GLU A 254 5.80 2.06 -3.71
N PRO A 255 5.20 3.03 -4.40
CA PRO A 255 5.76 4.37 -4.54
C PRO A 255 5.61 5.18 -3.25
N LEU A 256 6.35 6.30 -3.14
CA LEU A 256 6.33 7.17 -1.97
C LEU A 256 4.91 7.68 -1.63
N GLN A 257 4.13 8.02 -2.65
CA GLN A 257 2.73 8.44 -2.55
C GLN A 257 1.89 7.43 -1.78
N PHE A 258 2.03 6.14 -2.14
CA PHE A 258 1.28 5.06 -1.51
C PHE A 258 1.71 4.85 -0.05
N LYS A 259 3.02 4.77 0.20
CA LYS A 259 3.58 4.61 1.57
C LYS A 259 3.11 5.72 2.52
N ASN A 260 2.90 6.93 1.99
CA ASN A 260 2.45 8.10 2.74
C ASN A 260 0.94 8.14 3.03
N MET A 261 0.16 7.16 2.55
CA MET A 261 -1.24 6.95 2.98
C MET A 261 -1.34 6.22 4.34
N PHE A 262 -0.22 5.77 4.89
CA PHE A 262 -0.13 5.05 6.16
C PHE A 262 0.58 5.92 7.21
N PRO A 263 0.24 5.75 8.50
CA PRO A 263 0.83 6.56 9.58
C PRO A 263 2.34 6.33 9.74
N ALA A 264 2.80 5.13 9.39
CA ALA A 264 4.19 4.71 9.34
C ALA A 264 4.31 3.62 8.28
N TRP A 265 5.48 3.51 7.66
CA TRP A 265 5.76 2.50 6.66
C TRP A 265 7.18 1.97 6.83
N GLU A 266 7.34 0.65 6.79
CA GLU A 266 8.63 -0.02 6.82
C GLU A 266 8.81 -0.80 5.52
N ASP A 267 9.94 -0.60 4.85
CA ASP A 267 10.23 -1.34 3.64
C ASP A 267 10.41 -2.84 3.93
N ARG A 268 9.99 -3.67 2.97
CA ARG A 268 10.05 -5.13 3.04
C ARG A 268 11.01 -5.66 1.97
N PRO A 269 12.34 -5.68 2.24
CA PRO A 269 13.33 -6.14 1.27
C PRO A 269 13.08 -7.57 0.78
N ASP A 270 12.59 -8.42 1.67
CA ASP A 270 12.18 -9.80 1.36
C ASP A 270 11.11 -9.83 0.26
N VAL A 271 10.07 -9.01 0.37
CA VAL A 271 8.99 -8.94 -0.62
C VAL A 271 9.42 -8.19 -1.89
N MET A 272 10.22 -7.13 -1.74
CA MET A 272 10.79 -6.37 -2.84
C MET A 272 11.60 -7.27 -3.78
N GLU A 273 12.44 -8.14 -3.23
CA GLU A 273 13.25 -9.08 -4.01
C GLU A 273 12.40 -10.07 -4.80
N LEU A 274 11.31 -10.58 -4.21
CA LEU A 274 10.38 -11.49 -4.89
C LEU A 274 9.75 -10.85 -6.12
N ASN A 275 9.14 -9.68 -5.95
CA ASN A 275 8.48 -9.01 -7.07
C ASN A 275 9.47 -8.47 -8.12
N LYS A 276 10.70 -8.09 -7.72
CA LYS A 276 11.78 -7.75 -8.68
C LYS A 276 12.20 -8.95 -9.53
N LYS A 277 12.28 -10.15 -8.96
CA LYS A 277 12.56 -11.38 -9.72
C LYS A 277 11.47 -11.69 -10.76
N GLU A 278 10.22 -11.28 -10.50
CA GLU A 278 9.10 -11.37 -11.45
C GLU A 278 9.06 -10.25 -12.50
N GLY A 279 10.09 -9.38 -12.54
CA GLY A 279 10.23 -8.31 -13.52
C GLY A 279 9.40 -7.06 -13.21
N LYS A 280 8.94 -6.90 -11.96
CA LYS A 280 8.22 -5.69 -11.52
C LYS A 280 9.21 -4.62 -11.08
N ASN A 281 8.87 -3.35 -11.31
CA ASN A 281 9.77 -2.23 -11.04
C ASN A 281 9.40 -1.50 -9.75
N GLU A 282 10.42 -1.00 -9.04
CA GLU A 282 10.25 -0.23 -7.82
C GLU A 282 9.60 1.14 -8.09
N GLY A 283 8.57 1.48 -7.31
CA GLY A 283 7.85 2.74 -7.46
C GLY A 283 6.98 2.82 -8.72
N GLU A 284 6.79 1.70 -9.43
CA GLU A 284 5.95 1.67 -10.62
C GLU A 284 4.47 1.86 -10.27
N ILE A 285 3.84 2.80 -10.98
CA ILE A 285 2.42 3.11 -10.84
C ILE A 285 1.74 2.77 -12.16
N LEU A 286 0.95 1.70 -12.15
CA LEU A 286 0.18 1.28 -13.33
C LEU A 286 -1.24 1.84 -13.26
N SER A 287 -1.85 2.05 -14.42
CA SER A 287 -3.27 2.41 -14.50
C SER A 287 -4.13 1.16 -14.43
N ILE A 288 -5.11 1.15 -13.51
CA ILE A 288 -6.06 0.02 -13.37
C ILE A 288 -6.77 -0.27 -14.71
N GLU A 289 -7.23 0.76 -15.41
CA GLU A 289 -7.95 0.60 -16.69
C GLU A 289 -7.06 -0.01 -17.78
N LYS A 290 -5.82 0.47 -17.90
CA LYS A 290 -4.86 -0.04 -18.89
C LYS A 290 -4.45 -1.48 -18.60
N GLU A 291 -4.19 -1.79 -17.34
CA GLU A 291 -3.80 -3.14 -16.91
C GLU A 291 -4.97 -4.12 -17.12
N LEU A 292 -6.20 -3.73 -16.78
CA LEU A 292 -7.37 -4.57 -17.03
C LEU A 292 -7.56 -4.82 -18.53
N ALA A 293 -7.41 -3.80 -19.36
CA ALA A 293 -7.51 -3.93 -20.81
C ALA A 293 -6.43 -4.90 -21.37
N LEU A 294 -5.20 -4.83 -20.83
CA LEU A 294 -4.11 -5.73 -21.20
C LEU A 294 -4.42 -7.17 -20.80
N LEU A 295 -4.87 -7.41 -19.57
CA LEU A 295 -5.17 -8.76 -19.08
C LEU A 295 -6.43 -9.35 -19.73
N SER A 296 -7.39 -8.52 -20.11
CA SER A 296 -8.63 -8.92 -20.77
C SER A 296 -8.46 -9.16 -22.27
N ARG A 297 -7.25 -8.93 -22.79
CA ARG A 297 -6.92 -9.16 -24.20
C ARG A 297 -7.09 -10.64 -24.56
N THR A 298 -7.87 -10.89 -25.60
CA THR A 298 -8.14 -12.26 -26.09
C THR A 298 -7.26 -12.65 -27.27
N THR A 299 -6.55 -11.69 -27.88
CA THR A 299 -5.70 -11.93 -29.06
C THR A 299 -4.40 -11.11 -29.01
N TYR A 300 -3.26 -11.74 -29.28
CA TYR A 300 -1.93 -11.14 -29.31
C TYR A 300 -1.28 -11.41 -30.68
N PRO A 301 -0.37 -10.53 -31.16
CA PRO A 301 0.36 -10.78 -32.38
C PRO A 301 1.25 -12.00 -32.18
N LEU A 302 1.40 -12.82 -33.21
CA LEU A 302 2.23 -14.02 -33.18
C LEU A 302 3.65 -13.74 -32.66
N THR A 303 4.23 -12.61 -33.05
CA THR A 303 5.58 -12.20 -32.64
C THR A 303 5.73 -12.02 -31.14
N GLU A 304 4.68 -11.56 -30.43
CA GLU A 304 4.69 -11.43 -28.96
C GLU A 304 4.59 -12.81 -28.30
N LEU A 305 3.73 -13.70 -28.81
CA LEU A 305 3.51 -15.03 -28.25
C LEU A 305 4.70 -16.01 -28.43
N LEU A 306 5.57 -15.72 -29.40
CA LEU A 306 6.82 -16.47 -29.61
C LEU A 306 7.98 -15.97 -28.73
N GLN A 307 7.86 -14.79 -28.11
CA GLN A 307 8.87 -14.27 -27.20
C GLN A 307 8.69 -14.83 -25.78
N ARG A 308 9.78 -14.78 -25.00
CA ARG A 308 9.80 -15.13 -23.58
C ARG A 308 10.43 -13.95 -22.81
N PRO A 309 9.87 -13.52 -21.66
CA PRO A 309 8.65 -14.05 -21.02
C PRO A 309 7.37 -13.80 -21.84
N LEU A 310 6.35 -14.63 -21.62
CA LEU A 310 5.04 -14.45 -22.26
C LEU A 310 4.34 -13.19 -21.71
N PRO A 311 3.46 -12.54 -22.50
CA PRO A 311 2.63 -11.46 -21.99
C PRO A 311 1.80 -11.90 -20.78
N GLU A 312 1.60 -10.99 -19.83
CA GLU A 312 0.87 -11.27 -18.60
C GLU A 312 -0.59 -11.65 -18.88
N GLY A 313 -1.09 -12.70 -18.21
CA GLY A 313 -2.44 -13.24 -18.42
C GLY A 313 -2.57 -14.26 -19.57
N VAL A 314 -1.51 -14.50 -20.35
CA VAL A 314 -1.45 -15.58 -21.34
C VAL A 314 -1.19 -16.91 -20.63
N ASP A 315 -2.09 -17.88 -20.81
CA ASP A 315 -1.90 -19.25 -20.34
C ASP A 315 -0.80 -19.96 -21.16
N PRO A 316 0.36 -20.29 -20.55
CA PRO A 316 1.47 -20.95 -21.26
C PRO A 316 1.08 -22.32 -21.82
N THR A 317 0.08 -22.98 -21.24
CA THR A 317 -0.39 -24.28 -21.70
C THR A 317 -1.38 -24.20 -22.86
N ASN A 318 -1.89 -23.01 -23.18
CA ASN A 318 -2.93 -22.76 -24.18
C ASN A 318 -2.68 -21.48 -25.01
N ILE A 319 -1.41 -21.18 -25.35
CA ILE A 319 -0.98 -19.99 -26.10
C ILE A 319 -1.77 -19.79 -27.41
N GLU A 320 -2.12 -20.87 -28.10
CA GLU A 320 -2.84 -20.86 -29.37
C GLU A 320 -4.24 -20.23 -29.28
N LYS A 321 -4.86 -20.20 -28.08
CA LYS A 321 -6.16 -19.56 -27.88
C LYS A 321 -6.10 -18.06 -28.08
N TYR A 322 -4.92 -17.48 -27.86
CA TYR A 322 -4.62 -16.06 -27.91
C TYR A 322 -4.19 -15.59 -29.30
N LEU A 323 -4.23 -16.42 -30.33
CA LEU A 323 -4.00 -15.98 -31.71
C LEU A 323 -5.31 -15.47 -32.34
N SER A 324 -5.20 -14.51 -33.26
CA SER A 324 -6.31 -14.16 -34.17
C SER A 324 -6.70 -15.37 -35.04
N ALA A 325 -7.87 -15.34 -35.69
CA ALA A 325 -8.26 -16.44 -36.56
C ALA A 325 -7.31 -16.55 -37.76
N GLU A 326 -6.87 -15.40 -38.26
CA GLU A 326 -5.93 -15.24 -39.36
C GLU A 326 -4.55 -15.78 -39.00
N ASP A 327 -3.96 -15.32 -37.88
CA ASP A 327 -2.62 -15.77 -37.44
C ASP A 327 -2.62 -17.26 -37.09
N PHE A 328 -3.71 -17.76 -36.51
CA PHE A 328 -3.86 -19.18 -36.19
C PHE A 328 -3.84 -20.02 -37.47
N GLN A 329 -4.62 -19.62 -38.47
CA GLN A 329 -4.69 -20.31 -39.74
C GLN A 329 -3.37 -20.22 -40.52
N GLU A 330 -2.69 -19.08 -40.48
CA GLU A 330 -1.37 -18.91 -41.10
C GLU A 330 -0.31 -19.81 -40.46
N LEU A 331 -0.27 -19.86 -39.13
CA LEU A 331 0.76 -20.61 -38.41
C LEU A 331 0.53 -22.13 -38.42
N LEU A 332 -0.71 -22.57 -38.20
CA LEU A 332 -1.07 -23.99 -38.05
C LEU A 332 -1.66 -24.61 -39.33
N ALA A 333 -1.85 -23.81 -40.39
CA ALA A 333 -2.42 -24.22 -41.67
C ALA A 333 -3.79 -24.92 -41.55
N MET A 334 -4.54 -24.61 -40.49
CA MET A 334 -5.87 -25.15 -40.21
C MET A 334 -6.68 -24.17 -39.35
N THR A 335 -7.99 -24.34 -39.32
CA THR A 335 -8.88 -23.53 -38.48
C THR A 335 -8.85 -23.97 -37.01
N LYS A 336 -9.27 -23.08 -36.09
CA LYS A 336 -9.41 -23.41 -34.66
C LYS A 336 -10.31 -24.62 -34.42
N GLU A 337 -11.39 -24.74 -35.18
CA GLU A 337 -12.36 -25.84 -35.06
C GLU A 337 -11.76 -27.20 -35.48
N GLU A 338 -10.93 -27.21 -36.52
CA GLU A 338 -10.21 -28.41 -36.97
C GLU A 338 -9.14 -28.81 -35.97
N PHE A 339 -8.40 -27.83 -35.43
CA PHE A 339 -7.42 -28.07 -34.37
C PHE A 339 -8.07 -28.68 -33.14
N GLU A 340 -9.21 -28.17 -32.70
CA GLU A 340 -9.91 -28.67 -31.51
C GLU A 340 -10.34 -30.14 -31.63
N LYS A 341 -10.62 -30.62 -32.85
CA LYS A 341 -10.97 -32.02 -33.13
C LYS A 341 -9.77 -32.96 -33.13
N LEU A 342 -8.53 -32.44 -33.10
CA LEU A 342 -7.33 -33.28 -33.08
C LEU A 342 -7.14 -33.95 -31.71
N PRO A 343 -6.60 -35.19 -31.67
CA PRO A 343 -6.17 -35.80 -30.42
C PRO A 343 -5.14 -34.95 -29.68
N SER A 344 -5.16 -34.97 -28.34
CA SER A 344 -4.28 -34.14 -27.49
C SER A 344 -2.79 -34.28 -27.85
N TRP A 345 -2.31 -35.49 -28.12
CA TRP A 345 -0.90 -35.71 -28.49
C TRP A 345 -0.50 -34.98 -29.77
N LYS A 346 -1.43 -34.86 -30.74
CA LYS A 346 -1.21 -34.19 -32.01
C LYS A 346 -1.26 -32.66 -31.86
N LYS A 347 -2.17 -32.15 -31.00
CA LYS A 347 -2.18 -30.73 -30.60
C LYS A 347 -0.84 -30.34 -29.97
N THR A 348 -0.35 -31.11 -29.00
CA THR A 348 0.93 -30.85 -28.34
C THR A 348 2.11 -30.89 -29.31
N ALA A 349 2.14 -31.86 -30.24
CA ALA A 349 3.20 -31.94 -31.24
C ALA A 349 3.24 -30.71 -32.16
N LEU A 350 2.09 -30.27 -32.66
CA LEU A 350 1.98 -29.07 -33.50
C LEU A 350 2.39 -27.81 -32.74
N LYS A 351 1.94 -27.67 -31.48
CA LYS A 351 2.34 -26.53 -30.63
C LYS A 351 3.85 -26.47 -30.42
N LYS A 352 4.48 -27.60 -30.12
CA LYS A 352 5.94 -27.69 -29.96
C LYS A 352 6.68 -27.32 -31.24
N GLU A 353 6.21 -27.81 -32.40
CA GLU A 353 6.81 -27.49 -33.70
C GLU A 353 6.79 -25.98 -33.99
N LYS A 354 5.73 -25.29 -33.56
CA LYS A 354 5.53 -23.85 -33.80
C LYS A 354 5.96 -22.94 -32.64
N GLY A 355 6.60 -23.47 -31.59
CA GLY A 355 7.06 -22.67 -30.45
C GLY A 355 5.95 -22.17 -29.50
N LEU A 356 4.75 -22.74 -29.61
CA LEU A 356 3.59 -22.44 -28.75
C LEU A 356 3.49 -23.38 -27.54
N PHE A 357 4.58 -24.03 -27.15
CA PHE A 357 4.65 -24.96 -26.01
C PHE A 357 5.71 -24.55 -25.00
#